data_AF-A0AA90TWH2-F1
#
_entry.id   AF-A0AA90TWH2-F1
#
_cell.length_a   1.000
_cell.length_b   1.000
_cell.length_c   1.000
_cell.angle_alpha   90.00
_cell.angle_beta   90.00
_cell.angle_gamma   90.00
#
_symmetry.space_group_name_H-M   'P 1'
#
loop_
_entity.id
_entity.type
_entity.pdbx_description
1 polymer ?
#
loop_
_entity_poly.entity_id
_entity_poly.type
_entity_poly.pdbx_seq_one_letter_code
_entity_poly.pdbx_strand_id
1 'polypeptide(L)'
;MSEVTIEIHYSAGSRITQKGSFPLRGKRPEQVALAFWKQIRKEMSYHAILEKVLIGGGEDITQLVKVLQTHEWRNVDGVDLPF
;
A
#
# COMPACT_ATOMS: atom_id res chain seq x y z
N MET A 1 3.97 -17.03 14.62
CA MET A 1 3.78 -16.42 13.28
C MET A 1 3.48 -14.96 13.51
N SER A 2 4.26 -14.03 12.97
CA SER A 2 3.99 -12.60 13.14
C SER A 2 2.95 -12.18 12.10
N GLU A 3 1.80 -11.70 12.54
CA GLU A 3 0.80 -11.07 11.70
C GLU A 3 0.81 -9.56 11.93
N VAL A 4 0.59 -8.79 10.87
CA VAL A 4 0.41 -7.35 10.95
C VAL A 4 -1.00 -7.00 10.53
N THR A 5 -1.65 -6.22 11.38
CA THR A 5 -2.91 -5.58 11.03
C THR A 5 -2.59 -4.33 10.24
N ILE A 6 -3.14 -4.20 9.04
CA ILE A 6 -2.99 -3.05 8.17
C ILE A 6 -4.36 -2.41 8.01
N GLU A 7 -4.43 -1.11 8.21
CA GLU A 7 -5.64 -0.31 8.07
C GLU A 7 -5.38 0.82 7.07
N ILE A 8 -6.16 0.85 6.00
CA ILE A 8 -6.07 1.82 4.92
C ILE A 8 -7.35 2.64 4.90
N HIS A 9 -7.18 3.95 5.01
CA HIS A 9 -8.24 4.94 4.85
C HIS A 9 -8.07 5.57 3.47
N TYR A 10 -9.11 5.47 2.64
CA TYR A 10 -9.10 6.03 1.30
C TYR A 10 -10.47 6.59 0.93
N SER A 11 -10.46 7.54 0.01
CA SER A 11 -11.66 8.18 -0.52
C SER A 11 -11.88 7.76 -1.97
N ALA A 12 -13.02 7.14 -2.27
CA ALA A 12 -13.43 6.72 -3.61
C ALA A 12 -14.92 7.05 -3.82
N GLY A 13 -15.22 8.35 -3.95
CA GLY A 13 -16.60 8.88 -3.93
C GLY A 13 -17.23 8.91 -2.53
N SER A 14 -16.75 8.09 -1.60
CA SER A 14 -17.05 8.13 -0.16
C SER A 14 -15.80 7.75 0.63
N ARG A 15 -15.75 8.12 1.92
CA ARG A 15 -14.66 7.72 2.82
C ARG A 15 -14.81 6.26 3.21
N ILE A 16 -13.81 5.46 2.87
CA ILE A 16 -13.80 4.02 3.11
C ILE A 16 -12.58 3.67 3.94
N THR A 17 -12.78 2.84 4.95
CA THR A 17 -11.72 2.28 5.77
C THR A 17 -11.71 0.77 5.55
N GLN A 18 -10.59 0.24 5.05
CA GLN A 18 -10.35 -1.19 4.94
C GLN A 18 -9.27 -1.62 5.91
N LYS A 19 -9.55 -2.69 6.64
CA LYS A 19 -8.63 -3.31 7.59
C LYS A 19 -8.41 -4.77 7.21
N GLY A 20 -7.16 -5.20 7.18
CA GLY A 20 -6.79 -6.58 6.90
C GLY A 20 -5.62 -7.03 7.76
N SER A 21 -5.70 -8.23 8.31
CA SER A 21 -4.59 -8.87 9.01
C SER A 21 -3.83 -9.76 8.05
N PHE A 22 -2.54 -9.50 7.88
CA PHE A 22 -1.69 -10.20 6.94
C PHE A 22 -0.48 -10.81 7.65
N PRO A 23 -0.10 -12.07 7.35
CA PRO A 23 1.09 -12.66 7.92
C PRO A 23 2.37 -12.02 7.35
N LEU A 24 3.27 -11.56 8.22
CA LEU A 24 4.65 -11.18 7.87
C LEU A 24 5.45 -12.46 7.54
N ARG A 25 5.33 -12.94 6.30
CA ARG A 25 6.18 -14.02 5.77
C ARG A 25 7.58 -13.50 5.39
N GLY A 26 8.28 -12.85 6.33
CA GLY A 26 9.59 -12.23 6.10
C GLY A 26 9.56 -10.97 5.21
N LYS A 27 8.37 -10.45 4.88
CA LYS A 27 8.19 -9.18 4.17
C LYS A 27 8.01 -8.04 5.16
N ARG A 28 8.47 -6.84 4.80
CA ARG A 28 8.24 -5.63 5.61
C ARG A 28 6.76 -5.25 5.59
N PRO A 29 6.21 -4.73 6.70
CA PRO A 29 4.80 -4.36 6.78
C PRO A 29 4.45 -3.27 5.73
N GLU A 30 5.39 -2.39 5.41
CA GLU A 30 5.27 -1.37 4.37
C GLU A 30 4.99 -1.96 2.98
N GLN A 31 5.67 -3.07 2.62
CA GLN A 31 5.46 -3.74 1.34
C GLN A 31 4.10 -4.42 1.26
N VAL A 32 3.67 -5.02 2.37
CA VAL A 32 2.34 -5.64 2.46
C VAL A 32 1.25 -4.58 2.38
N ALA A 33 1.45 -3.43 3.02
CA ALA A 33 0.52 -2.30 2.96
C ALA A 33 0.43 -1.70 1.56
N LEU A 34 1.57 -1.54 0.86
CA LEU A 34 1.57 -1.10 -0.53
C LEU A 34 0.86 -2.12 -1.45
N ALA A 35 1.10 -3.41 -1.26
CA ALA A 35 0.42 -4.46 -2.04
C ALA A 35 -1.10 -4.43 -1.81
N PHE A 36 -1.52 -4.23 -0.56
CA PHE A 36 -2.93 -4.09 -0.20
C PHE A 36 -3.54 -2.84 -0.86
N TRP A 37 -2.84 -1.69 -0.82
CA TRP A 37 -3.27 -0.48 -1.51
C TRP A 37 -3.37 -0.65 -3.03
N LYS A 38 -2.38 -1.32 -3.66
CA LYS A 38 -2.40 -1.64 -5.09
C LYS A 38 -3.61 -2.49 -5.46
N GLN A 39 -3.97 -3.47 -4.62
CA GLN A 39 -5.17 -4.30 -4.83
C GLN A 39 -6.45 -3.47 -4.73
N ILE A 40 -6.57 -2.61 -3.71
CA ILE A 40 -7.72 -1.71 -3.55
C ILE A 40 -7.87 -0.79 -4.76
N ARG A 41 -6.79 -0.16 -5.24
CA ARG A 41 -6.82 0.68 -6.45
C ARG A 41 -7.15 -0.07 -7.74
N LYS A 42 -6.91 -1.39 -7.77
CA LYS A 42 -7.26 -2.23 -8.92
C LYS A 42 -8.75 -2.58 -8.90
N GLU A 43 -9.32 -2.75 -7.71
CA GLU A 43 -10.72 -3.13 -7.50
C GLU A 43 -11.66 -1.92 -7.53
N MET A 44 -11.34 -0.87 -6.76
CA MET A 44 -11.96 0.45 -6.84
C MET A 44 -11.32 1.19 -8.01
N SER A 45 -12.06 1.36 -9.10
CA SER A 45 -11.63 2.12 -10.30
C SER A 45 -10.84 3.38 -9.94
N TYR A 46 -9.91 3.80 -10.83
CA TYR A 46 -8.81 4.78 -10.71
C TYR A 46 -8.94 6.03 -9.79
N HIS A 47 -10.12 6.34 -9.27
CA HIS A 47 -10.45 7.46 -8.39
C HIS A 47 -10.22 7.22 -6.89
N ALA A 48 -9.67 6.07 -6.46
CA ALA A 48 -9.34 5.84 -5.06
C ALA A 48 -8.12 6.67 -4.62
N ILE A 49 -8.32 7.60 -3.69
CA ILE A 49 -7.29 8.49 -3.13
C ILE A 49 -6.87 7.96 -1.75
N LEU A 50 -5.58 7.68 -1.59
CA LEU A 50 -5.02 7.25 -0.30
C LEU A 50 -5.00 8.43 0.67
N GLU A 51 -5.73 8.33 1.78
CA GLU A 51 -5.68 9.33 2.85
C GLU A 51 -4.69 8.92 3.94
N LYS A 52 -4.80 7.69 4.44
CA LYS A 52 -3.99 7.23 5.58
C LYS A 52 -3.72 5.73 5.56
N VAL A 53 -2.56 5.31 6.05
CA VAL A 53 -2.19 3.91 6.23
C VAL A 53 -1.60 3.71 7.63
N LEU A 54 -2.25 2.86 8.41
CA LEU A 54 -1.84 2.48 9.75
C LEU A 54 -1.46 0.99 9.79
N ILE A 55 -0.43 0.65 10.55
CA ILE A 55 -0.06 -0.75 10.83
C ILE A 55 0.03 -1.02 12.32
N GLY A 56 -0.14 -2.28 12.71
CA GLY A 56 0.13 -2.76 14.07
C GLY A 56 -0.73 -2.13 15.18
N GLY A 57 -1.80 -1.40 14.83
CA GLY A 57 -2.68 -0.74 15.79
C GLY A 57 -2.40 0.74 16.05
N GLY A 58 -1.52 1.40 15.27
CA GLY A 58 -1.36 2.85 15.40
C GLY A 58 -0.16 3.49 14.69
N GLU A 59 0.72 2.69 14.06
CA GLU A 59 1.89 3.23 13.38
C GLU A 59 1.50 3.74 11.98
N ASP A 60 1.63 5.05 11.76
CA ASP A 60 1.36 5.65 10.44
C ASP A 60 2.55 5.45 9.51
N ILE A 61 2.30 4.74 8.41
CA ILE A 61 3.28 4.45 7.38
C ILE A 61 2.88 5.06 6.03
N THR A 62 1.98 6.05 6.05
CA THR A 62 1.43 6.66 4.82
C THR A 62 2.54 7.21 3.93
N GLN A 63 3.53 7.88 4.54
CA GLN A 63 4.70 8.41 3.84
C GLN A 63 5.58 7.29 3.29
N LEU A 64 5.83 6.25 4.09
CA LEU A 64 6.65 5.10 3.70
C LEU A 64 6.05 4.38 2.49
N VAL A 65 4.73 4.14 2.48
CA VAL A 65 4.03 3.52 1.35
C VAL A 65 4.13 4.37 0.09
N LYS A 66 4.03 5.71 0.20
CA LYS A 66 4.20 6.63 -0.95
C LYS A 66 5.63 6.60 -1.49
N VAL A 67 6.63 6.64 -0.60
CA VAL A 67 8.04 6.57 -0.99
C VAL A 67 8.35 5.21 -1.65
N LEU A 68 7.87 4.13 -1.05
CA LEU A 68 8.03 2.77 -1.56
C LEU A 68 7.36 2.62 -2.93
N GLN A 69 6.17 3.21 -3.13
CA GLN A 69 5.50 3.27 -4.42
C GLN A 69 6.39 3.98 -5.46
N THR A 70 6.89 5.18 -5.16
CA THR A 70 7.79 5.90 -6.07
C THR A 70 9.07 5.11 -6.38
N HIS A 71 9.64 4.43 -5.38
CA HIS A 71 10.85 3.64 -5.56
C HIS A 71 10.64 2.40 -6.42
N GLU A 72 9.48 1.74 -6.31
CA GLU A 72 9.09 0.62 -7.18
C GLU A 72 8.92 1.09 -8.63
N TRP A 73 8.31 2.25 -8.86
CA TRP A 73 8.19 2.81 -10.22
C TRP A 73 9.57 3.14 -10.80
N ARG A 74 10.47 3.67 -9.98
CA ARG A 74 11.82 4.06 -10.41
C ARG A 74 12.75 2.87 -10.68
N ASN A 75 12.50 1.71 -10.07
CA ASN A 75 13.25 0.48 -10.39
C ASN A 75 12.74 -0.25 -11.64
N VAL A 76 11.51 0.02 -12.10
CA VAL A 76 10.99 -0.53 -13.36
C VAL A 76 11.58 0.19 -14.59
N ASP A 77 12.15 1.38 -14.41
CA ASP A 77 12.86 2.14 -15.46
C ASP A 77 14.30 1.62 -15.73
N GLY A 78 14.72 0.56 -15.03
CA GLY A 78 15.92 -0.20 -15.36
C GLY A 78 15.69 -1.30 -16.41
N VAL A 79 14.53 -1.30 -17.09
CA VAL A 79 14.30 -2.12 -18.27
C VAL A 79 14.78 -1.32 -19.47
N ASP A 80 15.97 -1.71 -19.95
CA ASP A 80 16.53 -1.42 -21.27
C ASP A 80 15.43 -1.32 -22.34
N LEU A 81 15.08 -0.09 -22.71
CA LEU A 81 14.26 0.22 -23.87
C LEU A 81 15.23 0.42 -25.04
N PRO A 82 15.27 -0.50 -26.03
CA PRO A 82 16.06 -0.26 -27.23
C PRO A 82 15.41 0.88 -28.02
N PHE A 83 16.25 1.89 -28.27
CA PHE A 83 16.02 3.08 -29.10
C PHE A 83 15.61 2.73 -30.54
#